data_AF-A0A7S2XJ70-F1
#
_entry.id   AF-A0A7S2XJ70-F1
#
_cell.length_a   1.000
_cell.length_b   1.000
_cell.length_c   1.000
_cell.angle_alpha   90.00
_cell.angle_beta   90.00
_cell.angle_gamma   90.00
#
_symmetry.space_group_name_H-M   'P 1'
#
loop_
_entity.id
_entity.type
_entity.pdbx_description
1 polymer ?
#
loop_
_entity_poly.entity_id
_entity_poly.type
_entity_poly.pdbx_seq_one_letter_code
_entity_poly.pdbx_strand_id
1 'polypeptide(L)'
;MTFDTVVIIHGGELATDVAQQVAAKKPARLASSSLQVSVRNASERPKTLLDFGPNTLLCFLIQTIENAAPTEDGGACIRFFKRKAHPEDLLKGKFSFAVLGLGDSNLLLDRQKTTAQDCNQCAQELDSRLEALGGHRHFALGVADERTGLEEVEPWIDSFWSSIE
;
A
#
# COMPACT_ATOMS: atom_id res chain seq x y z
N MET A 1 11.22 -3.45 15.77
CA MET A 1 10.35 -4.62 15.52
C MET A 1 10.97 -5.35 14.36
N THR A 2 11.32 -6.62 14.51
CA THR A 2 12.00 -7.38 13.46
C THR A 2 10.97 -8.09 12.58
N PHE A 3 11.06 -7.88 11.27
CA PHE A 3 10.23 -8.59 10.31
C PHE A 3 11.01 -9.76 9.72
N ASP A 4 10.33 -10.89 9.58
CA ASP A 4 10.85 -12.06 8.88
C ASP A 4 10.33 -12.11 7.44
N THR A 5 9.23 -11.40 7.16
CA THR A 5 8.56 -11.37 5.87
C THR A 5 8.09 -9.96 5.52
N VAL A 6 8.36 -9.51 4.30
CA VAL A 6 7.72 -8.36 3.65
C VAL A 6 6.90 -8.87 2.47
N VAL A 7 5.64 -8.48 2.40
CA VAL A 7 4.77 -8.77 1.25
C VAL A 7 4.35 -7.46 0.62
N ILE A 8 4.74 -7.28 -0.62
CA ILE A 8 4.47 -6.09 -1.42
C ILE A 8 3.19 -6.37 -2.21
N ILE A 9 2.12 -5.65 -1.88
CA ILE A 9 0.78 -5.84 -2.42
C ILE A 9 0.49 -4.70 -3.39
N HIS A 10 0.25 -5.00 -4.66
CA HIS A 10 0.02 -3.97 -5.67
C HIS A 10 -1.38 -4.05 -6.28
N GLY A 11 -2.00 -2.91 -6.50
CA GLY A 11 -3.28 -2.78 -7.20
C GLY A 11 -3.19 -1.76 -8.32
N GLY A 12 -2.99 -2.22 -9.56
CA GLY A 12 -2.82 -1.39 -10.75
C GLY A 12 -1.53 -1.67 -11.51
N GLU A 13 -1.44 -1.20 -12.76
CA GLU A 13 -0.27 -1.39 -13.61
C GLU A 13 0.93 -0.62 -13.09
N LEU A 14 0.77 0.69 -12.84
CA LEU A 14 1.83 1.51 -12.26
C LEU A 14 2.27 0.99 -10.88
N ALA A 15 1.31 0.54 -10.07
CA ALA A 15 1.60 -0.09 -8.78
C ALA A 15 2.42 -1.38 -8.92
N THR A 16 2.25 -2.12 -10.01
CA THR A 16 3.03 -3.33 -10.30
C THR A 16 4.49 -2.98 -10.55
N ASP A 17 4.74 -1.97 -11.39
CA ASP A 17 6.10 -1.53 -11.70
C ASP A 17 6.82 -1.00 -10.45
N VAL A 18 6.16 -0.16 -9.66
CA VAL A 18 6.72 0.34 -8.40
C VAL A 18 6.92 -0.80 -7.39
N ALA A 19 6.04 -1.80 -7.34
CA ALA A 19 6.22 -2.96 -6.47
C ALA A 19 7.47 -3.77 -6.83
N GLN A 20 7.78 -3.92 -8.11
CA GLN A 20 9.02 -4.54 -8.56
C GLN A 20 10.24 -3.70 -8.17
N GLN A 21 10.15 -2.38 -8.25
CA GLN A 21 11.22 -1.48 -7.80
C GLN A 21 11.47 -1.62 -6.28
N VAL A 22 10.41 -1.63 -5.47
CA VAL A 22 10.51 -1.86 -4.02
C VAL A 22 11.23 -3.18 -3.78
N ALA A 23 10.81 -4.27 -4.42
CA ALA A 23 11.42 -5.59 -4.25
C ALA A 23 12.90 -5.62 -4.67
N ALA A 24 13.23 -5.01 -5.81
CA ALA A 24 14.58 -4.98 -6.37
C ALA A 24 15.55 -4.14 -5.52
N LYS A 25 15.04 -3.12 -4.83
CA LYS A 25 15.82 -2.23 -3.97
C LYS A 25 16.05 -2.76 -2.56
N LYS A 26 15.71 -4.03 -2.28
CA LYS A 26 16.04 -4.68 -1.01
C LYS A 26 17.54 -4.47 -0.70
N PRO A 27 17.89 -3.77 0.40
CA PRO A 27 19.27 -3.46 0.72
C PRO A 27 20.12 -4.71 0.95
N ALA A 28 21.39 -4.68 0.51
CA ALA A 28 22.33 -5.79 0.69
C ALA A 28 22.55 -6.18 2.16
N ARG A 29 22.42 -5.23 3.11
CA ARG A 29 22.48 -5.52 4.55
C ARG A 29 21.40 -6.50 5.00
N LEU A 30 20.25 -6.50 4.32
CA LEU A 30 19.14 -7.43 4.56
C LEU A 30 19.27 -8.70 3.69
N ALA A 31 20.27 -8.82 2.83
CA ALA A 31 20.48 -10.02 2.02
C ALA A 31 20.97 -11.21 2.86
N SER A 32 21.73 -10.94 3.93
CA SER A 32 22.15 -11.97 4.90
C SER A 32 21.09 -12.28 5.97
N SER A 33 20.00 -11.51 6.00
CA SER A 33 18.88 -11.77 6.92
C SER A 33 17.95 -12.86 6.38
N SER A 34 17.21 -13.52 7.27
CA SER A 34 16.13 -14.45 6.91
C SER A 34 14.90 -13.75 6.31
N LEU A 35 14.98 -12.43 6.03
CA LEU A 35 13.89 -11.63 5.51
C LEU A 35 13.47 -12.09 4.11
N GLN A 36 12.27 -12.66 4.04
CA GLN A 36 11.64 -13.04 2.78
C GLN A 36 10.88 -11.85 2.21
N VAL A 37 11.01 -11.60 0.90
CA VAL A 37 10.27 -10.57 0.20
C VAL A 37 9.47 -11.23 -0.92
N SER A 38 8.17 -10.97 -0.98
CA SER A 38 7.32 -11.43 -2.07
C SER A 38 6.45 -10.29 -2.61
N VAL A 39 6.07 -10.40 -3.87
CA VAL A 39 5.16 -9.47 -4.56
C VAL A 39 3.86 -10.21 -4.85
N ARG A 40 2.72 -9.55 -4.63
CA ARG A 40 1.39 -10.14 -4.74
C ARG A 40 0.39 -9.14 -5.30
N ASN A 41 -0.47 -9.59 -6.22
CA ASN A 41 -1.57 -8.76 -6.68
C ASN A 41 -2.65 -8.60 -5.59
N ALA A 42 -3.17 -7.38 -5.42
CA ALA A 42 -4.19 -7.03 -4.44
C ALA A 42 -5.52 -7.79 -4.60
N SER A 43 -5.89 -8.25 -5.80
CA SER A 43 -7.11 -9.03 -6.03
C SER A 43 -6.98 -10.50 -5.65
N GLU A 44 -5.76 -11.00 -5.47
CA GLU A 44 -5.54 -12.38 -5.09
C GLU A 44 -5.99 -12.62 -3.65
N ARG A 45 -7.22 -13.11 -3.48
CA ARG A 45 -7.76 -13.60 -2.20
C ARG A 45 -7.46 -12.67 -0.99
N PRO A 46 -7.94 -11.41 -0.95
CA PRO A 46 -7.63 -10.44 0.11
C PRO A 46 -7.81 -10.95 1.55
N LYS A 47 -8.77 -11.86 1.77
CA LYS A 47 -9.02 -12.47 3.08
C LYS A 47 -7.78 -13.15 3.68
N THR A 48 -6.94 -13.75 2.83
CA THR A 48 -5.73 -14.47 3.28
C THR A 48 -4.65 -13.54 3.82
N LEU A 49 -4.77 -12.22 3.61
CA LEU A 49 -3.87 -11.25 4.25
C LEU A 49 -3.98 -11.30 5.79
N LEU A 50 -5.13 -11.74 6.33
CA LEU A 50 -5.33 -11.92 7.78
C LEU A 50 -4.57 -13.12 8.36
N ASP A 51 -4.03 -14.00 7.51
CA ASP A 51 -3.28 -15.17 7.93
C ASP A 51 -1.83 -14.80 8.30
N PHE A 52 -1.37 -13.60 7.89
CA PHE A 52 -0.05 -13.09 8.27
C PHE A 52 0.01 -12.69 9.75
N GLY A 53 1.12 -13.07 10.38
CA GLY A 53 1.39 -12.83 11.79
C GLY A 53 2.13 -11.51 12.08
N PRO A 54 2.48 -11.26 13.35
CA PRO A 54 3.09 -10.01 13.81
C PRO A 54 4.49 -9.73 13.25
N ASN A 55 5.22 -10.76 12.80
CA ASN A 55 6.54 -10.62 12.18
C ASN A 55 6.46 -10.35 10.66
N THR A 56 5.28 -10.02 10.13
CA THR A 56 5.09 -9.68 8.71
C THR A 56 4.80 -8.20 8.55
N LEU A 57 5.42 -7.59 7.55
CA LEU A 57 5.11 -6.26 7.05
C LEU A 57 4.40 -6.35 5.70
N LEU A 58 3.17 -5.84 5.61
CA LEU A 58 2.45 -5.69 4.34
C LEU A 58 2.63 -4.27 3.80
N CYS A 59 3.23 -4.16 2.62
CA CYS A 59 3.42 -2.89 1.91
C CYS A 59 2.39 -2.77 0.79
N PHE A 60 1.38 -1.91 0.95
CA PHE A 60 0.32 -1.72 -0.04
C PHE A 60 0.66 -0.59 -1.00
N LEU A 61 0.72 -0.89 -2.30
CA LEU A 61 0.85 0.06 -3.38
C LEU A 61 -0.49 0.16 -4.09
N ILE A 62 -1.19 1.27 -3.89
CA ILE A 62 -2.57 1.45 -4.36
C ILE A 62 -2.61 2.56 -5.38
N GLN A 63 -2.99 2.21 -6.60
CA GLN A 63 -3.24 3.17 -7.65
C GLN A 63 -4.68 3.69 -7.57
N THR A 64 -4.82 5.01 -7.61
CA THR A 64 -6.11 5.70 -7.78
C THR A 64 -6.23 6.17 -9.22
N ILE A 65 -7.37 5.91 -9.84
CA ILE A 65 -7.70 6.26 -11.22
C ILE A 65 -8.80 7.32 -11.25
N GLU A 66 -9.45 7.53 -12.39
CA GLU A 66 -10.51 8.53 -12.56
C GLU A 66 -11.61 8.40 -11.50
N ASN A 67 -12.20 9.54 -11.12
CA ASN A 67 -13.26 9.64 -10.12
C ASN A 67 -12.86 9.19 -8.70
N ALA A 68 -11.56 9.27 -8.36
CA ALA A 68 -11.03 8.82 -7.08
C ALA A 68 -11.36 7.35 -6.77
N ALA A 69 -11.44 6.53 -7.82
CA ALA A 69 -11.69 5.10 -7.71
C ALA A 69 -10.37 4.32 -7.68
N PRO A 70 -10.34 3.13 -7.05
CA PRO A 70 -9.19 2.26 -7.19
C PRO A 70 -9.24 1.55 -8.54
N THR A 71 -8.10 1.03 -8.97
CA THR A 71 -8.05 0.00 -10.03
C THR A 71 -8.88 -1.22 -9.63
N GLU A 72 -9.25 -2.08 -10.59
CA GLU A 72 -10.01 -3.31 -10.30
C GLU A 72 -9.31 -4.17 -9.22
N ASP A 73 -8.00 -4.35 -9.38
CA ASP A 73 -7.19 -5.12 -8.44
C ASP A 73 -7.12 -4.49 -7.05
N GLY A 74 -6.81 -3.20 -6.98
CA GLY A 74 -6.80 -2.46 -5.70
C GLY A 74 -8.17 -2.44 -5.04
N GLY A 75 -9.23 -2.35 -5.83
CA GLY A 75 -10.62 -2.30 -5.39
C GLY A 75 -11.07 -3.58 -4.67
N ALA A 76 -10.58 -4.74 -5.09
CA ALA A 76 -10.87 -6.00 -4.39
C ALA A 76 -10.31 -6.01 -2.95
N CYS A 77 -9.07 -5.52 -2.77
CA CYS A 77 -8.42 -5.42 -1.47
C CYS A 77 -9.07 -4.34 -0.58
N ILE A 78 -9.29 -3.14 -1.11
CA ILE A 78 -9.94 -2.04 -0.38
C ILE A 78 -11.34 -2.44 0.06
N ARG A 79 -12.13 -3.04 -0.85
CA ARG A 79 -13.49 -3.52 -0.54
C ARG A 79 -13.49 -4.56 0.58
N PHE A 80 -12.43 -5.36 0.73
CA PHE A 80 -12.32 -6.30 1.85
C PHE A 80 -12.18 -5.54 3.18
N PHE A 81 -11.16 -4.68 3.34
CA PHE A 81 -10.92 -3.98 4.60
C PHE A 81 -12.01 -2.93 4.95
N LYS A 82 -12.68 -2.34 3.95
CA LYS A 82 -13.79 -1.40 4.18
C LYS A 82 -15.12 -2.06 4.57
N ARG A 83 -15.22 -3.39 4.70
CA ARG A 83 -16.46 -4.03 5.15
C ARG A 83 -16.82 -3.57 6.58
N LYS A 84 -18.05 -3.08 6.74
CA LYS A 84 -18.60 -2.62 8.02
C LYS A 84 -18.76 -3.73 9.06
N ALA A 85 -18.86 -4.98 8.60
CA ALA A 85 -19.01 -6.14 9.48
C ALA A 85 -17.70 -6.59 10.15
N HIS A 86 -16.56 -5.98 9.79
CA HIS A 86 -15.31 -6.29 10.48
C HIS A 86 -15.31 -5.68 11.89
N PRO A 87 -14.83 -6.44 12.90
CA PRO A 87 -14.58 -5.88 14.22
C PRO A 87 -13.49 -4.81 14.13
N GLU A 88 -13.55 -3.82 15.03
CA GLU A 88 -12.61 -2.69 15.08
C GLU A 88 -11.19 -3.10 15.46
N ASP A 89 -10.99 -4.31 15.99
CA ASP A 89 -9.70 -4.87 16.36
C ASP A 89 -9.27 -6.04 15.44
N LEU A 90 -9.85 -6.14 14.23
CA LEU A 90 -9.56 -7.22 13.27
C LEU A 90 -8.06 -7.48 13.05
N LEU A 91 -7.25 -6.42 13.04
CA LEU A 91 -5.82 -6.45 12.76
C LEU A 91 -4.95 -6.40 14.01
N LYS A 92 -5.55 -6.40 15.20
CA LYS A 92 -4.81 -6.39 16.46
C LYS A 92 -3.95 -7.66 16.58
N GLY A 93 -2.63 -7.47 16.74
CA GLY A 93 -1.67 -8.57 16.84
C GLY A 93 -1.42 -9.34 15.54
N LYS A 94 -1.88 -8.80 14.40
CA LYS A 94 -1.58 -9.30 13.05
C LYS A 94 -0.33 -8.59 12.50
N PHE A 95 -0.18 -8.58 11.20
CA PHE A 95 0.87 -7.87 10.48
C PHE A 95 0.92 -6.37 10.81
N SER A 96 2.11 -5.79 10.60
CA SER A 96 2.26 -4.34 10.46
C SER A 96 2.10 -3.93 9.00
N PHE A 97 1.79 -2.67 8.74
CA PHE A 97 1.56 -2.21 7.38
C PHE A 97 2.28 -0.90 7.04
N ALA A 98 2.43 -0.67 5.74
CA ALA A 98 2.82 0.58 5.11
C ALA A 98 1.97 0.76 3.84
N VAL A 99 1.70 2.00 3.43
CA VAL A 99 0.93 2.29 2.23
C VAL A 99 1.67 3.34 1.39
N LEU A 100 1.72 3.12 0.08
CA LEU A 100 2.14 4.10 -0.93
C LEU A 100 0.98 4.29 -1.91
N GLY A 101 0.48 5.52 -1.99
CA GLY A 101 -0.47 5.94 -3.00
C GLY A 101 0.23 6.32 -4.30
N LEU A 102 -0.34 5.87 -5.40
CA LEU A 102 0.07 6.23 -6.75
C LEU A 102 -1.12 6.88 -7.44
N GLY A 103 -1.07 8.20 -7.57
CA GLY A 103 -2.13 9.00 -8.17
C GLY A 103 -1.71 9.64 -9.47
N ASP A 104 -2.68 10.08 -10.26
CA ASP A 104 -2.47 11.05 -11.32
C ASP A 104 -3.50 12.16 -11.17
N SER A 105 -3.04 13.35 -10.80
CA SER A 105 -3.93 14.51 -10.65
C SER A 105 -4.52 14.99 -11.98
N ASN A 106 -4.01 14.56 -13.13
CA ASN A 106 -4.68 14.78 -14.42
C ASN A 106 -6.00 14.00 -14.53
N LEU A 107 -6.12 12.84 -13.89
CA LEU A 107 -7.32 11.99 -13.91
C LEU A 107 -8.47 12.53 -13.05
N LEU A 108 -8.20 13.58 -12.26
CA LEU A 108 -9.19 14.21 -11.38
C LEU A 108 -9.84 15.45 -11.99
N LEU A 109 -9.42 15.85 -13.18
CA LEU A 109 -9.97 17.00 -13.90
C LEU A 109 -11.33 16.64 -14.53
N ASP A 110 -12.34 16.49 -13.69
CA ASP A 110 -13.73 16.50 -14.14
C ASP A 110 -14.18 17.96 -14.30
N ARG A 111 -14.30 18.43 -15.54
CA ARG A 111 -14.78 19.79 -15.87
C ARG A 111 -16.18 20.10 -15.34
N GLN A 112 -16.94 19.09 -14.88
CA GLN A 112 -18.29 19.24 -14.34
C GLN A 112 -18.36 19.20 -12.81
N LYS A 113 -17.33 18.73 -12.10
CA LYS A 113 -17.31 18.69 -10.63
C LYS A 113 -16.49 19.84 -10.06
N THR A 114 -17.08 20.62 -9.17
CA THR A 114 -16.44 21.80 -8.54
C THR A 114 -15.56 21.45 -7.34
N THR A 115 -15.55 20.21 -6.88
CA THR A 115 -14.72 19.74 -5.77
C THR A 115 -13.46 19.08 -6.28
N ALA A 116 -12.30 19.63 -5.89
CA ALA A 116 -11.00 18.99 -6.08
C ALA A 116 -11.00 17.62 -5.38
N GLN A 117 -10.80 16.56 -6.15
CA GLN A 117 -10.54 15.22 -5.60
C GLN A 117 -9.05 15.08 -5.28
N ASP A 118 -8.69 14.16 -4.38
CA ASP A 118 -7.30 13.82 -4.10
C ASP A 118 -6.88 12.62 -4.95
N CYS A 119 -5.77 12.73 -5.70
CA CYS A 119 -5.31 11.67 -6.62
C CYS A 119 -4.80 10.44 -5.87
N ASN A 120 -4.72 10.48 -4.54
CA ASN A 120 -4.28 9.39 -3.69
C ASN A 120 -5.35 8.96 -2.68
N GLN A 121 -6.61 9.37 -2.88
CA GLN A 121 -7.71 9.11 -1.95
C GLN A 121 -7.85 7.63 -1.58
N CYS A 122 -7.70 6.71 -2.53
CA CYS A 122 -7.84 5.27 -2.24
C CYS A 122 -6.78 4.76 -1.26
N ALA A 123 -5.55 5.24 -1.38
CA ALA A 123 -4.45 4.89 -0.49
C ALA A 123 -4.65 5.51 0.91
N GLN A 124 -5.04 6.78 0.97
CA GLN A 124 -5.34 7.49 2.24
C GLN A 124 -6.47 6.81 3.02
N GLU A 125 -7.54 6.41 2.33
CA GLU A 125 -8.66 5.69 2.94
C GLU A 125 -8.28 4.28 3.41
N LEU A 126 -7.46 3.56 2.64
CA LEU A 126 -6.97 2.25 3.04
C LEU A 126 -6.08 2.36 4.28
N ASP A 127 -5.09 3.24 4.27
CA ASP A 127 -4.16 3.49 5.37
C ASP A 127 -4.91 3.81 6.68
N SER A 128 -5.83 4.78 6.62
CA SER A 128 -6.67 5.15 7.76
C SER A 128 -7.53 3.98 8.24
N ARG A 129 -8.06 3.18 7.30
CA ARG A 129 -8.92 2.04 7.65
C ARG A 129 -8.12 0.90 8.30
N LEU A 130 -6.90 0.63 7.86
CA LEU A 130 -6.04 -0.40 8.45
C LEU A 130 -5.69 -0.05 9.90
N GLU A 131 -5.35 1.21 10.17
CA GLU A 131 -5.14 1.70 11.54
C GLU A 131 -6.41 1.60 12.39
N ALA A 132 -7.56 2.03 11.85
CA ALA A 132 -8.85 1.95 12.54
C ALA A 132 -9.34 0.51 12.80
N LEU A 133 -8.76 -0.49 12.14
CA LEU A 133 -8.98 -1.92 12.39
C LEU A 133 -7.99 -2.51 13.42
N GLY A 134 -7.19 -1.66 14.07
CA GLY A 134 -6.20 -2.06 15.07
C GLY A 134 -4.86 -2.50 14.48
N GLY A 135 -4.61 -2.22 13.19
CA GLY A 135 -3.34 -2.50 12.54
C GLY A 135 -2.24 -1.55 12.99
N HIS A 136 -0.99 -2.00 12.96
CA HIS A 136 0.16 -1.16 13.29
C HIS A 136 0.77 -0.55 12.01
N ARG A 137 0.66 0.78 11.85
CA ARG A 137 1.36 1.51 10.79
C ARG A 137 2.86 1.55 11.11
N HIS A 138 3.65 0.74 10.41
CA HIS A 138 5.10 0.69 10.59
C HIS A 138 5.82 1.86 9.92
N PHE A 139 5.36 2.23 8.72
CA PHE A 139 5.97 3.30 7.92
C PHE A 139 4.89 4.28 7.45
N ALA A 140 5.27 5.55 7.34
CA ALA A 140 4.34 6.62 7.01
C ALA A 140 3.75 6.43 5.59
N LEU A 141 2.48 6.83 5.43
CA LEU A 141 1.82 6.88 4.14
C LEU A 141 2.65 7.73 3.16
N GLY A 142 3.00 7.13 2.03
CA GLY A 142 3.54 7.85 0.87
C GLY A 142 2.42 8.23 -0.10
N VAL A 143 2.60 9.34 -0.80
CA VAL A 143 1.74 9.75 -1.91
C VAL A 143 2.64 10.22 -3.05
N ALA A 144 2.38 9.74 -4.26
CA ALA A 144 3.08 10.16 -5.46
C ALA A 144 2.07 10.61 -6.52
N ASP A 145 2.50 11.52 -7.40
CA ASP A 145 1.70 12.05 -8.49
C ASP A 145 2.40 11.80 -9.83
N GLU A 146 1.76 11.04 -10.71
CA GLU A 146 2.27 10.74 -12.04
C GLU A 146 2.43 12.01 -12.88
N ARG A 147 1.58 13.02 -12.66
CA ARG A 147 1.69 14.33 -13.31
C ARG A 147 3.01 15.03 -13.00
N THR A 148 3.59 14.81 -11.81
CA THR A 148 4.88 15.40 -11.41
C THR A 148 6.06 14.48 -11.70
N GLY A 149 5.83 13.32 -12.32
CA GLY A 149 6.89 12.38 -12.68
C GLY A 149 7.27 11.40 -11.57
N LEU A 150 6.42 11.20 -10.55
CA LEU A 150 6.63 10.23 -9.47
C LEU A 150 7.91 10.46 -8.66
N GLU A 151 8.33 11.71 -8.51
CA GLU A 151 9.57 12.09 -7.80
C GLU A 151 9.59 11.61 -6.34
N GLU A 152 8.43 11.36 -5.74
CA GLU A 152 8.27 10.89 -4.37
C GLU A 152 8.51 9.39 -4.18
N VAL A 153 8.42 8.59 -5.26
CA VAL A 153 8.53 7.12 -5.17
C VAL A 153 9.91 6.69 -4.70
N GLU A 154 10.97 7.20 -5.33
CA GLU A 154 12.35 6.80 -5.05
C GLU A 154 12.76 7.11 -3.59
N PRO A 155 12.58 8.35 -3.08
CA PRO A 155 12.86 8.66 -1.68
C PRO A 155 12.02 7.85 -0.69
N TRP A 156 10.76 7.55 -1.05
CA TRP A 156 9.89 6.73 -0.20
C TRP A 156 10.40 5.30 -0.10
N ILE A 157 10.82 4.68 -1.20
CA ILE A 157 11.39 3.32 -1.20
C ILE A 157 12.65 3.25 -0.33
N ASP A 158 13.56 4.21 -0.50
CA ASP A 158 14.81 4.25 0.27
C ASP A 158 14.54 4.41 1.78
N SER A 159 13.56 5.24 2.12
CA SER A 159 13.15 5.47 3.51
C SER A 159 12.40 4.27 4.10
N PHE A 160 11.52 3.63 3.32
CA PHE A 160 10.81 2.40 3.70
C PHE A 160 11.79 1.28 4.02
N TRP A 161 12.78 1.06 3.15
CA TRP A 161 13.79 0.05 3.42
C TRP A 161 14.68 0.43 4.59
N SER A 162 14.95 1.72 4.81
CA SER A 162 15.73 2.18 5.96
C SER A 162 15.00 2.03 7.30
N SER A 163 13.66 1.99 7.31
CA SER A 163 12.87 1.73 8.53
C SER A 163 12.86 0.25 8.94
N ILE A 164 13.31 -0.65 8.05
CA ILE A 164 13.42 -2.08 8.30
C ILE A 164 14.84 -2.39 8.80
N GLU A 165 14.90 -2.83 10.06
CA GLU A 165 16.11 -3.26 10.77
C GLU A 165 16.59 -4.64 10.32
#